data_AF-A0AA48H8V7-F1
#
_entry.id   AF-A0AA48H8V7-F1
#
_cell.length_a   1.000
_cell.length_b   1.000
_cell.length_c   1.000
_cell.angle_alpha   90.00
_cell.angle_beta   90.00
_cell.angle_gamma   90.00
#
_symmetry.space_group_name_H-M   'P 1'
#
loop_
_entity.id
_entity.type
_entity.pdbx_description
1 polymer ?
#
loop_
_entity_poly.entity_id
_entity_poly.type
_entity_poly.pdbx_seq_one_letter_code
_entity_poly.pdbx_strand_id
1 'polypeptide(L)'
;MDLARQWLDANGYRDVEDVSAKRSCDYVAWKDDVEHVVEVKGTTAGFGTILLTANEVELHRSSHPRNLLIVVHDIDLLEMRTEASGGVVRALEGWNVDETDLRPLSFSCKLSEQSPTAL
;
A
#
# COMPACT_ATOMS: atom_id res chain seq x y z
N MET A 1 -4.70 -2.09 9.77
CA MET A 1 -5.44 -2.99 8.85
C MET A 1 -6.93 -3.01 9.15
N ASP A 2 -7.33 -3.22 10.41
CA ASP A 2 -8.75 -3.29 10.78
C ASP A 2 -9.60 -2.07 10.36
N LEU A 3 -9.09 -0.84 10.52
CA LEU A 3 -9.78 0.37 10.05
C LEU A 3 -9.96 0.42 8.53
N ALA A 4 -8.98 -0.08 7.77
CA ALA A 4 -9.08 -0.15 6.32
C ALA A 4 -10.13 -1.18 5.90
N ARG A 5 -10.16 -2.33 6.56
CA ARG A 5 -11.17 -3.36 6.34
C ARG A 5 -12.58 -2.87 6.66
N GLN A 6 -12.76 -2.22 7.81
CA GLN A 6 -14.03 -1.61 8.19
C GLN A 6 -14.48 -0.55 7.18
N TRP A 7 -13.54 0.27 6.67
CA TRP A 7 -13.85 1.25 5.63
C TRP A 7 -14.30 0.57 4.34
N LEU A 8 -13.63 -0.48 3.88
CA LEU A 8 -14.03 -1.26 2.69
C LEU A 8 -15.44 -1.82 2.85
N ASP A 9 -15.71 -2.51 3.96
CA ASP A 9 -17.01 -3.11 4.25
C ASP A 9 -18.13 -2.04 4.29
N ALA A 10 -17.85 -0.86 4.85
CA ALA A 10 -18.79 0.26 4.92
C ALA A 10 -19.03 0.98 3.58
N ASN A 11 -18.13 0.84 2.60
CA ASN A 11 -18.18 1.55 1.31
C ASN A 11 -18.53 0.63 0.12
N GLY A 12 -19.18 -0.50 0.40
CA GLY A 12 -19.76 -1.37 -0.63
C GLY A 12 -18.78 -2.35 -1.27
N TYR A 13 -17.56 -2.45 -0.73
CA TYR A 13 -16.64 -3.51 -1.11
C TYR A 13 -17.04 -4.83 -0.41
N ARG A 14 -16.96 -5.93 -1.15
CA ARG A 14 -17.30 -7.29 -0.73
C ARG A 14 -16.15 -8.23 -1.07
N ASP A 15 -16.22 -9.46 -0.55
CA ASP A 15 -15.23 -10.51 -0.82
C ASP A 15 -13.79 -10.04 -0.60
N VAL A 16 -13.56 -9.25 0.45
CA VAL A 16 -12.26 -8.66 0.76
C VAL A 16 -11.31 -9.74 1.29
N GLU A 17 -10.31 -10.08 0.49
CA GLU A 17 -9.25 -11.06 0.79
C GLU A 17 -7.93 -10.36 1.14
N ASP A 18 -7.28 -10.78 2.24
CA ASP A 18 -5.90 -10.38 2.57
C ASP A 18 -4.91 -11.17 1.72
N VAL A 19 -4.17 -10.45 0.89
CA VAL A 19 -3.19 -11.00 -0.05
C VAL A 19 -1.78 -10.43 0.18
N SER A 20 -1.57 -9.68 1.26
CA SER A 20 -0.32 -8.98 1.60
C SER A 20 0.93 -9.88 1.59
N ALA A 21 0.77 -11.17 1.92
CA ALA A 21 1.86 -12.14 1.93
C ALA A 21 2.22 -12.72 0.55
N LYS A 22 1.39 -12.51 -0.47
CA LYS A 22 1.47 -13.21 -1.78
C LYS A 22 1.49 -12.26 -2.98
N ARG A 23 0.97 -11.04 -2.82
CA ARG A 23 0.82 -10.03 -3.88
C ARG A 23 1.44 -8.71 -3.42
N SER A 24 1.71 -7.82 -4.36
CA SER A 24 2.25 -6.48 -4.09
C SER A 24 1.15 -5.46 -3.75
N CYS A 25 0.18 -5.90 -2.94
CA CYS A 25 -0.94 -5.13 -2.40
C CYS A 25 -1.46 -5.82 -1.13
N ASP A 26 -2.18 -5.09 -0.27
CA ASP A 26 -2.71 -5.64 0.98
C ASP A 26 -4.01 -6.45 0.79
N TYR A 27 -4.99 -5.88 0.07
CA TYR A 27 -6.26 -6.53 -0.18
C TYR A 27 -6.62 -6.63 -1.65
N VAL A 28 -7.44 -7.63 -1.95
CA VAL A 28 -8.28 -7.69 -3.15
C VAL A 28 -9.73 -7.63 -2.70
N ALA A 29 -10.53 -6.78 -3.33
CA ALA A 29 -11.91 -6.56 -2.94
C ALA A 29 -12.79 -6.33 -4.17
N TRP A 30 -14.08 -6.66 -4.07
CA TRP A 30 -15.04 -6.56 -5.17
C TRP A 30 -16.07 -5.48 -4.90
N LYS A 31 -16.30 -4.59 -5.86
CA LYS A 31 -17.36 -3.56 -5.82
C LYS A 31 -17.99 -3.48 -7.20
N ASP A 32 -19.32 -3.53 -7.26
CA ASP A 32 -20.09 -3.53 -8.52
C ASP A 32 -19.59 -4.59 -9.53
N ASP A 33 -19.29 -5.80 -9.04
CA ASP A 33 -18.74 -6.93 -9.80
C ASP A 33 -17.39 -6.65 -10.48
N VAL A 34 -16.65 -5.67 -9.97
CA VAL A 34 -15.29 -5.31 -10.41
C VAL A 34 -14.30 -5.55 -9.28
N GLU A 35 -13.28 -6.34 -9.56
CA GLU A 35 -12.13 -6.52 -8.67
C GLU A 35 -11.30 -5.23 -8.58
N HIS A 36 -10.94 -4.85 -7.35
CA HIS A 36 -10.06 -3.74 -7.02
C HIS A 36 -8.87 -4.23 -6.19
N VAL A 37 -7.68 -3.76 -6.54
CA VAL A 37 -6.48 -3.93 -5.71
C VAL A 37 -6.39 -2.79 -4.70
N VAL A 38 -6.11 -3.11 -3.44
CA VAL A 38 -6.11 -2.15 -2.34
C VAL A 38 -4.76 -2.15 -1.63
N GLU A 39 -4.18 -0.96 -1.49
CA GLU A 39 -2.99 -0.71 -0.68
C GLU A 39 -3.37 0.05 0.58
N VAL A 40 -2.80 -0.32 1.73
CA VAL A 40 -3.04 0.30 3.02
C VAL A 40 -1.73 0.82 3.59
N LYS A 41 -1.61 2.13 3.72
CA LYS A 41 -0.43 2.77 4.33
C LYS A 41 -0.80 3.46 5.64
N GLY A 42 0.02 3.21 6.67
CA GLY A 42 -0.06 3.94 7.93
C GLY A 42 0.91 5.12 7.91
N THR A 43 0.48 6.30 8.36
CA THR A 43 1.38 7.43 8.61
C THR A 43 1.20 7.97 10.03
N THR A 44 2.30 8.23 10.73
CA THR A 44 2.28 8.84 12.07
C THR A 44 2.32 10.37 12.01
N ALA A 45 2.61 10.96 10.85
CA ALA A 45 2.82 12.40 10.67
C ALA A 45 1.88 13.04 9.62
N GLY A 46 0.61 12.60 9.58
CA GLY A 46 -0.43 13.15 8.71
C GLY A 46 -0.34 12.73 7.23
N PHE A 47 -1.14 13.37 6.37
CA PHE A 47 -1.15 13.17 4.92
C PHE A 47 0.08 13.83 4.29
N GLY A 48 1.03 13.03 3.80
CA GLY A 48 2.26 13.56 3.21
C GLY A 48 2.87 12.60 2.22
N THR A 49 3.81 11.78 2.69
CA THR A 49 4.55 10.84 1.85
C THR A 49 4.32 9.43 2.36
N ILE A 50 4.01 8.52 1.44
CA ILE A 50 3.96 7.08 1.70
C ILE A 50 5.17 6.41 1.04
N LEU A 51 5.60 5.29 1.60
CA LEU A 51 6.65 4.45 1.00
C LEU A 51 5.99 3.39 0.13
N LEU A 52 6.49 3.25 -1.09
CA LEU A 52 6.03 2.24 -2.04
C LEU A 52 7.22 1.42 -2.52
N THR A 53 7.01 0.13 -2.71
CA THR A 53 7.96 -0.71 -3.46
C THR A 53 7.78 -0.52 -4.97
N ALA A 54 8.79 -0.89 -5.77
CA ALA A 54 8.69 -0.81 -7.23
C ALA A 54 7.53 -1.65 -7.78
N ASN A 55 7.28 -2.83 -7.18
CA ASN A 55 6.20 -3.71 -7.60
C ASN A 55 4.81 -3.15 -7.22
N GLU A 56 4.68 -2.48 -6.07
CA GLU A 56 3.45 -1.76 -5.70
C GLU A 56 3.14 -0.64 -6.71
N VAL A 57 4.15 0.15 -7.11
CA VAL A 57 3.99 1.20 -8.12
C VAL A 57 3.49 0.60 -9.45
N GLU A 58 4.12 -0.47 -9.93
CA GLU A 58 3.72 -1.13 -11.18
C GLU A 58 2.30 -1.69 -11.10
N LEU A 59 1.95 -2.37 -10.00
CA LEU A 59 0.63 -2.93 -9.79
C LEU A 59 -0.45 -1.85 -9.79
N HIS A 60 -0.26 -0.75 -9.04
CA HIS A 60 -1.27 0.29 -8.92
C HIS A 60 -1.45 1.09 -10.21
N ARG A 61 -0.38 1.28 -11.00
CA ARG A 61 -0.49 1.90 -12.33
C ARG A 61 -1.25 1.03 -13.32
N SER A 62 -0.92 -0.26 -13.39
CA SER A 62 -1.58 -1.19 -14.30
C SER A 62 -3.04 -1.47 -13.92
N SER A 63 -3.38 -1.31 -12.64
CA SER A 63 -4.74 -1.55 -12.13
C SER A 63 -5.62 -0.31 -12.18
N HIS A 64 -5.08 0.90 -12.37
CA HIS A 64 -5.88 2.14 -12.44
C HIS A 64 -6.95 2.07 -13.56
N PRO A 65 -8.21 2.48 -13.31
CA PRO A 65 -8.73 3.09 -12.09
C PRO A 65 -9.31 2.09 -11.07
N ARG A 66 -9.12 0.78 -11.28
CA ARG A 66 -9.58 -0.31 -10.40
C ARG A 66 -8.58 -0.58 -9.27
N ASN A 67 -8.11 0.49 -8.66
CA ASN A 67 -7.18 0.46 -7.55
C ASN A 67 -7.63 1.45 -6.47
N LEU A 68 -7.21 1.17 -5.24
CA LEU A 68 -7.56 1.96 -4.07
C LEU A 68 -6.33 2.11 -3.19
N LEU A 69 -6.04 3.34 -2.77
CA LEU A 69 -5.10 3.61 -1.67
C LEU A 69 -5.89 4.02 -0.45
N ILE A 70 -5.70 3.31 0.66
CA ILE A 70 -6.21 3.67 1.97
C ILE A 70 -5.03 4.15 2.82
N VAL A 71 -5.08 5.39 3.28
CA VAL A 71 -4.13 5.93 4.25
C VAL A 71 -4.81 6.04 5.60
N VAL A 72 -4.22 5.42 6.61
CA VAL A 72 -4.64 5.54 8.00
C VAL A 72 -3.62 6.44 8.71
N HIS A 73 -4.07 7.60 9.18
CA HIS A 73 -3.21 8.60 9.83
C HIS A 73 -3.84 9.12 11.12
N ASP A 74 -3.09 9.92 11.88
CA ASP A 74 -3.49 10.43 13.21
C ASP A 74 -3.85 9.31 14.19
N ILE A 75 -3.03 8.26 14.17
CA ILE A 75 -3.12 7.14 15.09
C ILE A 75 -2.34 7.50 16.36
N ASP A 76 -2.98 7.39 17.52
CA ASP A 76 -2.29 7.46 18.80
C ASP A 76 -1.60 6.11 19.05
N LEU A 77 -0.27 6.11 19.03
CA LEU A 77 0.53 4.94 19.41
C LEU A 77 0.62 4.89 20.93
N LEU A 78 -0.07 3.92 21.55
CA LEU A 78 0.06 3.67 22.98
C LEU A 78 1.42 3.00 23.29
N GLU A 79 1.91 3.20 24.52
CA GLU A 79 3.21 2.70 24.96
C GLU A 79 3.30 1.17 24.78
N MET A 80 4.37 0.74 24.10
CA MET A 80 4.67 -0.60 23.55
C MET A 80 4.41 -0.80 22.04
N ARG A 81 3.86 0.17 21.29
CA ARG A 81 3.72 0.11 19.80
C ARG A 81 2.96 -1.14 19.28
N THR A 82 2.26 -1.85 20.15
CA THR A 82 1.49 -3.06 19.81
C THR A 82 0.03 -2.76 19.53
N GLU A 83 -0.46 -1.61 19.98
CA GLU A 83 -1.85 -1.21 19.85
C GLU A 83 -1.95 0.23 19.32
N ALA A 84 -2.77 0.38 18.29
CA ALA A 84 -3.09 1.63 17.63
C ALA A 84 -4.57 1.93 17.90
N SER A 85 -4.88 3.08 18.51
CA SER A 85 -6.26 3.50 18.75
C SER A 85 -6.50 4.89 18.17
N GLY A 86 -7.70 5.12 17.65
CA GLY A 86 -7.96 6.30 16.81
C GLY A 86 -7.35 6.15 15.41
N GLY A 87 -7.65 7.12 14.55
CA GLY A 87 -7.14 7.17 13.19
C GLY A 87 -8.20 7.66 12.22
N VAL A 88 -7.81 8.62 11.38
CA VAL A 88 -8.63 9.09 10.26
C VAL A 88 -8.27 8.25 9.05
N VAL A 89 -9.30 7.64 8.46
CA VAL A 89 -9.17 6.94 7.17
C VAL A 89 -9.39 7.93 6.04
N ARG A 90 -8.48 7.91 5.07
CA ARG A 90 -8.65 8.54 3.77
C ARG A 90 -8.47 7.49 2.70
N ALA A 91 -9.40 7.44 1.77
CA ALA A 91 -9.41 6.49 0.68
C ALA A 91 -9.37 7.25 -0.64
N LEU A 92 -8.50 6.84 -1.55
CA LEU A 92 -8.37 7.36 -2.91
C LEU A 92 -8.76 6.25 -3.88
N GLU A 93 -10.05 6.21 -4.26
CA GLU A 93 -10.55 5.33 -5.32
C GLU A 93 -10.03 5.83 -6.68
N GLY A 94 -9.57 4.91 -7.53
CA GLY A 94 -8.92 5.27 -8.79
C GLY A 94 -7.65 6.08 -8.57
N TRP A 95 -6.84 5.69 -7.59
CA TRP A 95 -5.60 6.40 -7.29
C TRP A 95 -4.64 6.37 -8.49
N ASN A 96 -4.29 7.54 -9.02
CA ASN A 96 -3.31 7.68 -10.09
C ASN A 96 -1.91 7.91 -9.49
N VAL A 97 -0.99 6.97 -9.75
CA VAL A 97 0.41 7.09 -9.30
C VAL A 97 1.23 7.84 -10.35
N ASP A 98 1.29 9.17 -10.22
CA ASP A 98 2.04 10.02 -11.14
C ASP A 98 3.56 9.79 -10.98
N GLU A 99 4.27 9.69 -12.10
CA GLU A 99 5.74 9.58 -12.11
C GLU A 99 6.40 10.82 -11.51
N THR A 100 5.80 12.01 -11.66
CA THR A 100 6.37 13.25 -11.11
C THR A 100 6.35 13.31 -9.58
N ASP A 101 5.50 12.49 -8.94
CA ASP A 101 5.37 12.41 -7.49
C ASP A 101 6.29 11.34 -6.87
N LEU A 102 6.88 10.47 -7.69
CA LEU A 102 7.76 9.40 -7.24
C LEU A 102 9.20 9.86 -7.05
N ARG A 103 9.81 9.42 -5.95
CA ARG A 103 11.22 9.60 -5.66
C ARG A 103 11.84 8.24 -5.35
N PRO A 104 12.87 7.79 -6.08
CA PRO A 104 13.55 6.53 -5.76
C PRO A 104 14.19 6.60 -4.37
N LEU A 105 13.91 5.61 -3.51
CA LEU A 105 14.45 5.53 -2.15
C LEU A 105 15.33 4.31 -1.91
N SER A 106 15.10 3.22 -2.65
CA SER A 106 15.81 1.95 -2.47
C SER A 106 16.10 1.29 -3.81
N PHE A 107 17.23 0.58 -3.89
CA PHE A 107 17.63 -0.23 -5.04
C PHE A 107 18.00 -1.63 -4.59
N SER A 108 17.63 -2.64 -5.38
CA SER A 108 18.12 -4.01 -5.20
C SER A 108 19.31 -4.26 -6.12
N CYS A 109 20.42 -4.76 -5.57
CA CYS A 109 21.60 -5.15 -6.35
C CYS A 109 21.79 -6.67 -6.31
N LYS A 110 22.03 -7.28 -7.47
CA LYS A 110 22.43 -8.69 -7.57
C LYS A 110 23.94 -8.76 -7.56
N LEU A 111 24.50 -9.46 -6.57
CA LEU A 111 25.93 -9.74 -6.53
C LEU A 111 26.23 -10.99 -7.37
N SER A 112 27.24 -10.91 -8.23
CA SER A 112 27.90 -12.06 -8.85
C SER A 112 29.30 -12.19 -8.27
N GLU A 113 29.81 -13.42 -8.14
CA GLU A 113 31.21 -13.64 -7.73
C GLU A 113 32.13 -12.87 -8.68
N GLN A 114 32.93 -11.97 -8.12
CA GLN A 114 33.97 -11.29 -8.87
C GLN A 114 35.16 -12.24 -8.95
N SER A 115 35.48 -12.75 -10.14
CA SER A 115 36.72 -13.50 -10.34
C SER A 115 37.90 -12.59 -9.94
N PRO A 116 38.88 -13.07 -9.17
CA PRO A 116 40.03 -12.25 -8.79
C PRO A 116 40.74 -11.77 -10.07
N THR A 117 40.94 -10.46 -10.21
CA THR A 117 41.80 -9.90 -11.24
C THR A 117 43.19 -10.51 -11.06
N ALA A 118 43.62 -11.37 -11.98
CA ALA A 118 44.99 -11.83 -12.04
C ALA A 118 45.89 -10.62 -12.31
N LEU A 119 46.80 -10.34 -11.36
CA LEU A 119 47.89 -9.37 -11.50
C LEU A 119 48.97 -9.90 -12.43
#